data_AF-F1DBI7-F1
#
_entry.id   AF-F1DBI7-F1
#
_cell.length_a   1.000
_cell.length_b   1.000
_cell.length_c   1.000
_cell.angle_alpha   90.00
_cell.angle_beta   90.00
_cell.angle_gamma   90.00
#
_symmetry.space_group_name_H-M   'P 1'
#
loop_
_entity.id
_entity.type
_entity.pdbx_description
1 polymer ?
#
loop_
_entity_poly.entity_id
_entity_poly.type
_entity_poly.pdbx_seq_one_letter_code
_entity_poly.pdbx_strand_id
1 'polypeptide(L)'
;LHLCDKNMVKMDTNNDDSSKATHTLLAEVCYAAKYEGDSIRGDHDKHKQSNSSSQLCTELARSFADIGDIVRGRDLFYGNPQEKDQRKKLQQNLKTIFKNIYKELKNEKTLKARYKDDAPYYYQLREDWWNANRQTVWKAITCSEHLKNSSYFHATCNGEKRTEGYCRCDGANIVPTYFDYVPQYLR
;
A
#
# COMPACT_ATOMS: atom_id res chain seq x y z
N LEU A 1 -2.75 -15.62 5.06
CA LEU A 1 -2.39 -14.19 5.06
C LEU A 1 -3.72 -13.43 5.11
N HIS A 2 -3.99 -12.69 6.17
CA HIS A 2 -5.25 -11.93 6.32
C HIS A 2 -4.91 -10.44 6.40
N LEU A 3 -4.77 -9.80 5.24
CA LEU A 3 -4.52 -8.36 5.16
C LEU A 3 -5.76 -7.59 5.64
N CYS A 4 -5.58 -6.46 6.33
CA CYS A 4 -6.66 -5.61 6.82
C CYS A 4 -7.29 -4.73 5.73
N ASP A 5 -7.87 -5.34 4.68
CA ASP A 5 -8.41 -4.66 3.48
C ASP A 5 -9.95 -4.57 3.44
N LYS A 6 -10.64 -4.99 4.52
CA LYS A 6 -12.11 -5.03 4.58
C LYS A 6 -12.80 -3.69 4.34
N ASN A 7 -12.16 -2.59 4.73
CA ASN A 7 -12.67 -1.24 4.44
C ASN A 7 -12.62 -0.95 2.93
N MET A 8 -11.53 -1.33 2.25
CA MET A 8 -11.39 -1.17 0.80
C MET A 8 -12.40 -2.03 0.01
N VAL A 9 -12.80 -3.18 0.54
CA VAL A 9 -13.88 -4.00 -0.06
C VAL A 9 -15.25 -3.29 0.01
N LYS A 10 -15.45 -2.42 1.00
CA LYS A 10 -16.70 -1.69 1.26
C LYS A 10 -16.66 -0.23 0.83
N MET A 11 -15.54 0.25 0.28
CA MET A 11 -15.37 1.64 -0.11
C MET A 11 -16.40 2.06 -1.16
N ASP A 12 -16.85 3.30 -1.07
CA ASP A 12 -17.73 3.88 -2.08
C ASP A 12 -16.98 4.03 -3.41
N THR A 13 -17.59 3.53 -4.48
CA THR A 13 -17.04 3.56 -5.83
C THR A 13 -17.78 4.54 -6.75
N ASN A 14 -18.93 5.06 -6.29
CA ASN A 14 -19.80 5.97 -7.02
C ASN A 14 -19.46 7.42 -6.66
N ASN A 15 -18.26 7.84 -7.02
CA ASN A 15 -17.88 9.24 -6.92
C ASN A 15 -17.60 9.79 -8.33
N ASP A 16 -18.54 10.60 -8.83
CA ASP A 16 -18.40 11.31 -10.10
C ASP A 16 -17.43 12.52 -9.97
N ASP A 17 -17.03 12.86 -8.74
CA ASP A 17 -16.02 13.86 -8.41
C ASP A 17 -14.65 13.18 -8.15
N SER A 18 -13.72 13.34 -9.09
CA SER A 18 -12.43 12.62 -9.09
C SER A 18 -11.40 13.10 -8.07
N SER A 19 -11.48 14.37 -7.64
CA SER A 19 -10.69 14.88 -6.52
C SER A 19 -11.06 14.08 -5.27
N LYS A 20 -12.36 13.89 -5.05
CA LYS A 20 -12.84 13.01 -4.00
C LYS A 20 -12.45 11.56 -4.28
N ALA A 21 -12.59 11.02 -5.49
CA ALA A 21 -12.21 9.63 -5.77
C ALA A 21 -10.73 9.31 -5.45
N THR A 22 -9.80 10.20 -5.84
CA THR A 22 -8.36 10.03 -5.58
C THR A 22 -8.04 10.17 -4.08
N HIS A 23 -8.58 11.21 -3.42
CA HIS A 23 -8.35 11.44 -2.00
C HIS A 23 -9.04 10.40 -1.12
N THR A 24 -10.25 9.95 -1.49
CA THR A 24 -10.96 8.84 -0.84
C THR A 24 -10.18 7.55 -1.00
N LEU A 25 -9.67 7.21 -2.19
CA LEU A 25 -8.84 6.02 -2.37
C LEU A 25 -7.60 6.08 -1.47
N LEU A 26 -6.90 7.21 -1.44
CA LEU A 26 -5.74 7.38 -0.57
C LEU A 26 -6.12 7.21 0.91
N ALA A 27 -7.22 7.81 1.35
CA ALA A 27 -7.70 7.70 2.72
C ALA A 27 -8.01 6.24 3.10
N GLU A 28 -8.71 5.50 2.24
CA GLU A 28 -9.05 4.10 2.46
C GLU A 28 -7.80 3.20 2.49
N VAL A 29 -6.83 3.44 1.60
CA VAL A 29 -5.56 2.71 1.58
C VAL A 29 -4.73 3.02 2.84
N CYS A 30 -4.66 4.29 3.25
CA CYS A 30 -3.97 4.67 4.49
C CYS A 30 -4.67 4.11 5.73
N TYR A 31 -6.00 4.03 5.74
CA TYR A 31 -6.76 3.43 6.83
C TYR A 31 -6.43 1.93 6.94
N ALA A 32 -6.49 1.19 5.82
CA ALA A 32 -6.10 -0.21 5.78
C ALA A 32 -4.65 -0.41 6.26
N ALA A 33 -3.72 0.41 5.75
CA ALA A 33 -2.31 0.38 6.13
C ALA A 33 -2.09 0.61 7.63
N LYS A 34 -2.77 1.58 8.23
CA LYS A 34 -2.67 1.85 9.68
C LYS A 34 -3.11 0.65 10.51
N TYR A 35 -4.29 0.09 10.20
CA TYR A 35 -4.82 -1.06 10.93
C TYR A 35 -3.96 -2.31 10.77
N GLU A 36 -3.44 -2.53 9.57
CA GLU A 36 -2.50 -3.59 9.26
C GLU A 36 -1.22 -3.47 10.10
N GLY A 37 -0.64 -2.26 10.17
CA GLY A 37 0.53 -1.99 11.00
C GLY A 37 0.28 -2.23 12.50
N ASP A 38 -0.88 -1.81 13.00
CA ASP A 38 -1.29 -2.06 14.38
C ASP A 38 -1.46 -3.56 14.69
N SER A 39 -2.00 -4.34 13.74
CA SER A 39 -2.17 -5.79 13.85
C SER A 39 -0.82 -6.50 13.85
N ILE A 40 0.05 -6.21 12.88
CA ILE A 40 1.39 -6.80 12.77
C ILE A 40 2.19 -6.55 14.04
N ARG A 41 2.16 -5.32 14.58
CA ARG A 41 2.81 -5.01 15.86
C ARG A 41 2.29 -5.90 16.99
N GLY A 42 0.96 -6.01 17.13
CA GLY A 42 0.35 -6.79 18.21
C GLY A 42 0.74 -8.27 18.17
N ASP A 43 0.93 -8.82 16.97
CA ASP A 43 1.39 -10.20 16.81
C ASP A 43 2.92 -10.33 16.94
N HIS A 44 3.67 -9.35 16.44
CA HIS A 44 5.13 -9.24 16.63
C HIS A 44 5.51 -9.27 18.11
N ASP A 45 4.82 -8.48 18.95
CA ASP A 45 5.08 -8.41 20.39
C ASP A 45 4.90 -9.77 21.09
N LYS A 46 3.96 -10.60 20.61
CA LYS A 46 3.77 -11.97 21.11
C LYS A 46 4.89 -12.88 20.63
N HIS A 47 5.24 -12.81 19.35
CA HIS A 47 6.27 -13.67 18.75
C HIS A 47 7.68 -13.34 19.23
N LYS A 48 7.98 -12.08 19.55
CA LYS A 48 9.29 -11.66 20.07
C LYS A 48 9.65 -12.32 21.39
N GLN A 49 8.65 -12.78 22.16
CA GLN A 49 8.87 -13.54 23.41
C GLN A 49 9.55 -14.89 23.16
N SER A 50 9.36 -15.48 21.98
CA SER A 50 9.94 -16.77 21.58
C SER A 50 10.94 -16.68 20.43
N ASN A 51 10.98 -15.56 19.69
CA ASN A 51 11.93 -15.30 18.62
C ASN A 51 12.50 -13.87 18.70
N SER A 52 13.64 -13.73 19.36
CA SER A 52 14.35 -12.45 19.52
C SER A 52 14.88 -11.85 18.22
N SER A 53 14.96 -12.64 17.14
CA SER A 53 15.49 -12.19 15.84
C SER A 53 14.43 -11.54 14.94
N SER A 54 13.14 -11.59 15.32
CA SER A 54 12.07 -11.02 14.50
C SER A 54 12.20 -9.49 14.34
N GLN A 55 12.12 -9.02 13.08
CA GLN A 55 12.34 -7.63 12.69
C GLN A 55 11.02 -6.97 12.29
N LEU A 56 10.39 -6.24 13.22
CA LEU A 56 9.09 -5.59 13.02
C LEU A 56 9.05 -4.70 11.76
N CYS A 57 10.07 -3.88 11.53
CA CYS A 57 10.10 -3.02 10.35
C CYS A 57 10.15 -3.81 9.03
N THR A 58 10.73 -5.02 9.02
CA THR A 58 10.75 -5.91 7.86
C THR A 58 9.38 -6.53 7.60
N GLU A 59 8.66 -6.91 8.65
CA GLU A 59 7.29 -7.41 8.55
C GLU A 59 6.35 -6.33 8.01
N LEU A 60 6.47 -5.10 8.52
CA LEU A 60 5.74 -3.93 7.99
C LEU A 60 6.09 -3.66 6.52
N ALA A 61 7.37 -3.79 6.12
CA ALA A 61 7.80 -3.63 4.72
C ALA A 61 7.18 -4.68 3.78
N ARG A 62 7.04 -5.93 4.22
CA ARG A 62 6.37 -6.97 3.44
C ARG A 62 4.88 -6.68 3.25
N SER A 63 4.19 -6.32 4.33
CA SER A 63 2.77 -5.99 4.25
C SER A 63 2.49 -4.72 3.43
N PHE A 64 3.37 -3.71 3.53
CA PHE A 64 3.34 -2.55 2.65
C PHE A 64 3.46 -2.93 1.16
N ALA A 65 4.35 -3.86 0.82
CA ALA A 65 4.49 -4.36 -0.55
C ALA A 65 3.24 -5.12 -1.03
N ASP A 66 2.63 -5.91 -0.15
CA ASP A 66 1.37 -6.59 -0.45
C ASP A 66 0.22 -5.59 -0.70
N ILE A 67 0.05 -4.56 0.14
CA ILE A 67 -0.90 -3.45 -0.10
C ILE A 67 -0.62 -2.78 -1.46
N GLY A 68 0.65 -2.56 -1.79
CA GLY A 68 1.05 -2.01 -3.09
C GLY A 68 0.63 -2.89 -4.25
N ASP A 69 0.88 -4.20 -4.18
CA ASP A 69 0.42 -5.15 -5.19
C ASP A 69 -1.10 -5.22 -5.28
N ILE A 70 -1.78 -5.04 -4.15
CA ILE A 70 -3.24 -5.00 -4.11
C ILE A 70 -3.78 -3.86 -4.97
N VAL A 71 -3.27 -2.64 -4.73
CA VAL A 71 -3.69 -1.42 -5.42
C VAL A 71 -3.35 -1.52 -6.91
N ARG A 72 -2.14 -2.00 -7.21
CA ARG A 72 -1.60 -2.14 -8.58
C ARG A 72 -2.23 -3.27 -9.38
N GLY A 73 -2.96 -4.18 -8.73
CA GLY A 73 -3.57 -5.34 -9.39
C GLY A 73 -2.56 -6.43 -9.74
N ARG A 74 -1.45 -6.51 -9.00
CA ARG A 74 -0.39 -7.53 -9.14
C ARG A 74 -0.46 -8.64 -8.09
N ASP A 75 -1.34 -8.49 -7.12
CA ASP A 75 -1.54 -9.44 -6.03
C ASP A 75 -2.01 -10.81 -6.55
N LEU A 76 -1.22 -11.84 -6.24
CA LEU A 76 -1.40 -13.25 -6.62
C LEU A 76 -2.20 -14.04 -5.58
N PHE A 77 -2.78 -13.39 -4.58
CA PHE A 77 -3.48 -14.10 -3.51
C PHE A 77 -4.74 -14.83 -4.00
N TYR A 78 -4.72 -16.17 -3.94
CA TYR A 78 -5.83 -17.03 -4.37
C TYR A 78 -6.72 -17.53 -3.22
N GLY A 79 -6.26 -17.42 -1.96
CA GLY A 79 -7.03 -17.57 -0.71
C GLY A 79 -7.95 -18.77 -0.56
N ASN A 80 -8.73 -18.77 0.52
CA ASN A 80 -9.92 -19.62 0.60
C ASN A 80 -11.07 -19.04 -0.27
N PRO A 81 -12.16 -19.78 -0.55
CA PRO A 81 -13.24 -19.29 -1.42
C PRO A 81 -13.85 -17.95 -0.99
N GLN A 82 -14.03 -17.72 0.31
CA GLN A 82 -14.62 -16.48 0.83
C GLN A 82 -13.69 -15.29 0.61
N GLU A 83 -12.41 -15.46 0.90
CA GLU A 83 -11.40 -14.43 0.66
C GLU A 83 -11.26 -14.14 -0.82
N LYS A 84 -11.26 -15.17 -1.68
CA LYS A 84 -11.20 -15.01 -3.12
C LYS A 84 -12.33 -14.13 -3.66
N ASP A 85 -13.54 -14.28 -3.13
CA ASP A 85 -14.69 -13.48 -3.55
C ASP A 85 -14.61 -12.04 -3.04
N GLN A 86 -14.15 -11.82 -1.81
CA GLN A 86 -13.82 -10.48 -1.30
C GLN A 86 -12.75 -9.83 -2.17
N ARG A 87 -11.74 -10.61 -2.58
CA ARG A 87 -10.64 -10.14 -3.41
C ARG A 87 -11.11 -9.71 -4.80
N LYS A 88 -11.94 -10.54 -5.46
CA LYS A 88 -12.58 -10.18 -6.73
C LYS A 88 -13.36 -8.88 -6.59
N LYS A 89 -14.16 -8.73 -5.53
CA LYS A 89 -14.93 -7.50 -5.28
C LYS A 89 -14.03 -6.29 -5.13
N LEU A 90 -12.96 -6.39 -4.35
CA LEU A 90 -11.97 -5.32 -4.21
C LEU A 90 -11.33 -4.94 -5.55
N GLN A 91 -10.93 -5.92 -6.37
CA GLN A 91 -10.37 -5.63 -7.69
C GLN A 91 -11.37 -4.94 -8.64
N GLN A 92 -12.66 -5.30 -8.57
CA GLN A 92 -13.70 -4.59 -9.32
C GLN A 92 -13.90 -3.16 -8.81
N ASN A 93 -13.90 -2.95 -7.49
CA ASN A 93 -14.00 -1.60 -6.92
C ASN A 93 -12.82 -0.72 -7.37
N LEU A 94 -11.59 -1.22 -7.26
CA LEU A 94 -10.40 -0.51 -7.74
C LEU A 94 -10.49 -0.20 -9.23
N LYS A 95 -10.97 -1.15 -10.04
CA LYS A 95 -11.18 -0.94 -11.48
C LYS A 95 -12.16 0.21 -11.75
N THR A 96 -13.26 0.29 -11.00
CA THR A 96 -14.23 1.38 -11.12
C THR A 96 -13.64 2.72 -10.69
N ILE A 97 -12.91 2.76 -9.56
CA ILE A 97 -12.26 3.98 -9.07
C ILE A 97 -11.24 4.49 -10.09
N PHE A 98 -10.33 3.64 -10.58
CA PHE A 98 -9.33 4.05 -11.56
C PHE A 98 -9.93 4.45 -12.91
N LYS A 99 -11.07 3.85 -13.32
CA LYS A 99 -11.85 4.33 -14.45
C LYS A 99 -12.35 5.76 -14.24
N ASN A 100 -12.82 6.10 -13.04
CA ASN A 100 -13.30 7.44 -12.72
C ASN A 100 -12.15 8.46 -12.64
N ILE A 101 -11.02 8.08 -12.04
CA ILE A 101 -9.77 8.89 -12.05
C ILE A 101 -9.34 9.17 -13.50
N TYR A 102 -9.27 8.14 -14.35
CA TYR A 102 -8.89 8.28 -15.76
C TYR A 102 -9.86 9.17 -16.57
N LYS A 103 -11.17 9.08 -16.33
CA LYS A 103 -12.17 9.90 -17.02
C LYS A 103 -11.96 11.39 -16.81
N GLU A 104 -11.53 11.80 -15.62
CA GLU A 104 -11.39 13.22 -15.26
C GLU A 104 -10.00 13.81 -15.58
N LEU A 105 -9.04 12.97 -16.00
CA LEU A 105 -7.82 13.44 -16.70
C LEU A 105 -8.12 14.23 -18.00
N LYS A 106 -9.40 14.37 -18.40
CA LYS A 106 -9.86 15.13 -19.57
C LYS A 106 -9.38 16.59 -19.61
N ASN A 107 -9.11 17.20 -18.46
CA ASN A 107 -8.58 18.56 -18.40
C ASN A 107 -7.12 18.65 -18.86
N GLU A 108 -6.42 17.50 -18.97
CA GLU A 108 -5.06 17.38 -19.46
C GLU A 108 -4.98 16.33 -20.58
N LYS A 109 -5.29 16.75 -21.82
CA LYS A 109 -5.34 15.88 -23.02
C LYS A 109 -4.07 15.04 -23.21
N THR A 110 -2.90 15.57 -22.83
CA THR A 110 -1.60 14.90 -22.89
C THR A 110 -1.48 13.75 -21.88
N LEU A 111 -1.87 13.97 -20.62
CA LEU A 111 -1.89 12.92 -19.59
C LEU A 111 -2.86 11.80 -19.94
N LYS A 112 -4.06 12.14 -20.43
CA LYS A 112 -5.05 11.13 -20.79
C LYS A 112 -4.55 10.24 -21.94
N ALA A 113 -3.81 10.79 -22.90
CA ALA A 113 -3.24 10.02 -24.00
C ALA A 113 -2.24 8.95 -23.50
N ARG A 114 -1.49 9.23 -22.43
CA ARG A 114 -0.53 8.29 -21.83
C ARG A 114 -1.20 6.98 -21.36
N TYR A 115 -2.43 7.04 -20.86
CA TYR A 115 -3.15 5.89 -20.30
C TYR A 115 -4.29 5.37 -21.20
N LYS A 116 -4.34 5.81 -22.47
CA LYS A 116 -5.46 5.49 -23.37
C LYS A 116 -5.67 3.98 -23.56
N ASP A 117 -4.58 3.25 -23.69
CA ASP A 117 -4.57 1.80 -23.95
C ASP A 117 -4.45 0.97 -22.65
N ASP A 118 -4.53 1.63 -21.49
CA ASP A 118 -4.43 1.00 -20.17
C ASP A 118 -5.79 0.42 -19.71
N ALA A 119 -6.88 0.80 -20.37
CA ALA A 119 -8.22 0.28 -20.10
C ALA A 119 -8.32 -1.22 -20.46
N PRO A 120 -9.14 -1.99 -19.73
CA PRO A 120 -10.05 -1.56 -18.68
C PRO A 120 -9.43 -1.65 -17.27
N TYR A 121 -8.16 -2.04 -17.14
CA TYR A 121 -7.54 -2.38 -15.85
C TYR A 121 -6.77 -1.23 -15.22
N TYR A 122 -6.27 -0.31 -16.06
CA TYR A 122 -5.54 0.90 -15.69
C TYR A 122 -4.24 0.59 -14.92
N TYR A 123 -3.48 -0.41 -15.38
CA TYR A 123 -2.27 -0.86 -14.71
C TYR A 123 -1.22 0.24 -14.62
N GLN A 124 -0.91 0.94 -15.72
CA GLN A 124 0.05 2.04 -15.72
C GLN A 124 -0.39 3.18 -14.80
N LEU A 125 -1.67 3.56 -14.85
CA LEU A 125 -2.21 4.60 -13.96
C LEU A 125 -2.15 4.18 -12.50
N ARG A 126 -2.39 2.90 -12.19
CA ARG A 126 -2.26 2.36 -10.83
C ARG A 126 -0.82 2.36 -10.33
N GLU A 127 0.15 2.01 -11.19
CA GLU A 127 1.58 2.10 -10.86
C GLU A 127 1.99 3.54 -10.51
N ASP A 128 1.63 4.48 -11.38
CA ASP A 128 1.97 5.89 -11.17
C ASP A 128 1.25 6.46 -9.93
N TRP A 129 0.01 6.06 -9.69
CA TRP A 129 -0.71 6.41 -8.45
C TRP A 129 -0.02 5.85 -7.22
N TRP A 130 0.40 4.57 -7.23
CA TRP A 130 1.13 3.99 -6.10
C TRP A 130 2.43 4.74 -5.88
N ASN A 131 3.23 4.96 -6.93
CA ASN A 131 4.49 5.68 -6.84
C ASN A 131 4.33 7.08 -6.22
N ALA A 132 3.27 7.81 -6.60
CA ALA A 132 2.99 9.14 -6.06
C ALA A 132 2.55 9.14 -4.58
N ASN A 133 1.93 8.06 -4.10
CA ASN A 133 1.28 8.01 -2.79
C ASN A 133 1.95 7.08 -1.77
N ARG A 134 2.87 6.21 -2.21
CA ARG A 134 3.52 5.17 -1.39
C ARG A 134 4.17 5.70 -0.12
N GLN A 135 4.70 6.93 -0.17
CA GLN A 135 5.24 7.64 0.99
C GLN A 135 4.20 7.88 2.10
N THR A 136 2.99 8.29 1.72
CA THR A 136 1.88 8.55 2.65
C THR A 136 1.35 7.25 3.23
N VAL A 137 1.28 6.20 2.41
CA VAL A 137 0.90 4.85 2.84
C VAL A 137 1.93 4.27 3.82
N TRP A 138 3.23 4.46 3.55
CA TRP A 138 4.31 4.06 4.46
C TRP A 138 4.19 4.78 5.81
N LYS A 139 3.89 6.09 5.78
CA LYS A 139 3.63 6.86 6.99
C LYS A 139 2.42 6.32 7.76
N ALA A 140 1.38 5.85 7.08
CA ALA A 140 0.21 5.28 7.74
C ALA A 140 0.51 3.93 8.42
N ILE A 141 1.16 2.99 7.73
CA ILE A 141 1.47 1.65 8.29
C ILE A 141 2.46 1.70 9.45
N THR A 142 3.31 2.72 9.50
CA THR A 142 4.27 2.94 10.59
C THR A 142 3.77 3.94 11.64
N CYS A 143 2.49 4.31 11.62
CA CYS A 143 1.93 5.34 12.50
C CYS A 143 1.66 4.81 13.92
N SER A 144 2.70 4.58 14.71
CA SER A 144 2.58 4.11 16.10
C SER A 144 3.73 4.59 16.98
N GLU A 145 3.42 5.07 18.19
CA GLU A 145 4.42 5.48 19.19
C GLU A 145 5.33 4.33 19.63
N HIS A 146 4.85 3.08 19.54
CA HIS A 146 5.68 1.91 19.82
C HIS A 146 6.84 1.73 18.83
N LEU A 147 6.73 2.33 17.64
CA LEU A 147 7.79 2.30 16.64
C LEU A 147 8.82 3.41 16.83
N LYS A 148 8.66 4.32 17.80
CA LYS A 148 9.53 5.49 17.98
C LYS A 148 11.03 5.17 18.01
N ASN A 149 11.41 4.00 18.53
CA ASN A 149 12.80 3.54 18.60
C ASN A 149 13.11 2.38 17.64
N SER A 150 12.19 2.04 16.75
CA SER A 150 12.34 0.94 15.79
C SER A 150 13.14 1.38 14.57
N SER A 151 14.09 0.54 14.16
CA SER A 151 14.92 0.75 12.98
C SER A 151 14.85 -0.41 11.99
N TYR A 152 14.88 -0.09 10.70
CA TYR A 152 15.09 -1.05 9.63
C TYR A 152 16.54 -1.58 9.70
N PHE A 153 16.70 -2.88 9.48
CA PHE A 153 17.95 -3.58 9.75
C PHE A 153 19.10 -3.19 8.79
N HIS A 154 18.78 -2.73 7.58
CA HIS A 154 19.76 -2.24 6.60
C HIS A 154 19.91 -0.72 6.62
N ALA A 155 21.12 -0.24 6.28
CA ALA A 155 21.33 1.14 5.90
C ALA A 155 20.59 1.41 4.59
N THR A 156 19.64 2.35 4.62
CA THR A 156 18.66 2.57 3.56
C THR A 156 18.34 4.05 3.38
N CYS A 157 18.56 4.87 4.41
CA CYS A 157 18.44 6.30 4.34
C CYS A 157 19.66 6.87 3.61
N ASN A 158 19.44 7.26 2.35
CA ASN A 158 20.47 7.70 1.40
C ASN A 158 21.61 6.68 1.22
N GLY A 159 21.34 5.38 1.47
CA GLY A 159 22.33 4.31 1.38
C GLY A 159 23.39 4.27 2.49
N GLU A 160 23.41 5.25 3.38
CA GLU A 160 24.46 5.41 4.39
C GLU A 160 23.98 5.15 5.81
N LYS A 161 22.71 5.48 6.10
CA LYS A 161 22.16 5.43 7.47
C LYS A 161 21.00 4.45 7.58
N ARG A 162 20.85 3.84 8.76
CA ARG A 162 19.61 3.16 9.14
C ARG A 162 18.53 4.20 9.43
N THR A 163 17.28 3.75 9.44
CA THR A 163 16.15 4.58 9.88
C THR A 163 16.28 4.94 11.36
N GLU A 164 16.00 6.18 11.72
CA GLU A 164 16.04 6.68 13.10
C GLU A 164 14.60 6.80 13.62
N GLY A 165 14.06 5.68 14.11
CA GLY A 165 12.70 5.63 14.64
C GLY A 165 11.60 5.52 13.58
N TYR A 166 10.44 5.06 14.03
CA TYR A 166 9.23 4.78 13.24
C TYR A 166 9.46 3.93 11.99
N CYS A 167 10.58 3.19 11.89
CA CYS A 167 11.02 2.58 10.64
C CYS A 167 11.06 3.60 9.47
N ARG A 168 11.51 4.84 9.70
CA ARG A 168 11.55 5.93 8.69
C ARG A 168 12.91 6.61 8.63
N CYS A 169 13.21 7.17 7.47
CA CYS A 169 14.37 8.04 7.30
C CYS A 169 14.03 9.47 7.73
N ASP A 170 14.98 10.12 8.41
CA ASP A 170 14.89 11.54 8.74
C ASP A 170 15.19 12.38 7.51
N GLY A 171 14.29 13.31 7.19
CA GLY A 171 14.42 14.17 6.02
C GLY A 171 14.16 13.42 4.71
N ALA A 172 13.40 14.08 3.83
CA ALA A 172 12.81 13.53 2.60
C ALA A 172 11.78 12.42 2.83
N ASN A 173 10.77 12.40 1.96
CA ASN A 173 9.68 11.43 1.94
C ASN A 173 10.17 10.04 1.46
N ILE A 174 11.24 9.53 2.05
CA ILE A 174 11.91 8.29 1.65
C ILE A 174 11.24 7.12 2.36
N VAL A 175 10.72 6.20 1.56
CA VAL A 175 10.33 4.87 2.04
C VAL A 175 11.61 4.01 2.10
N PRO A 176 12.00 3.48 3.27
CA PRO A 176 13.26 2.76 3.49
C PRO A 176 13.25 1.32 2.94
N THR A 177 12.33 1.00 2.03
CA THR A 177 12.21 -0.31 1.42
C THR A 177 11.78 -0.16 -0.04
N TYR A 178 12.20 -1.15 -0.83
CA TYR A 178 11.82 -1.32 -2.23
C TYR A 178 11.11 -2.66 -2.44
N PHE A 179 10.63 -3.32 -1.38
CA PHE A 179 9.91 -4.58 -1.49
C PHE A 179 8.65 -4.45 -2.37
N ASP A 180 8.02 -3.28 -2.40
CA ASP A 180 6.92 -3.00 -3.34
C ASP A 180 7.36 -3.01 -4.82
N TYR A 181 8.66 -2.96 -5.12
CA TYR A 181 9.17 -3.14 -6.49
C TYR A 181 9.80 -4.53 -6.72
N VAL A 182 9.76 -5.42 -5.72
CA VAL A 182 10.17 -6.82 -5.85
C VAL A 182 8.93 -7.66 -6.20
N PRO A 183 8.98 -8.53 -7.24
CA PRO A 183 7.89 -9.44 -7.56
C PRO A 183 7.42 -10.24 -6.35
N GLN A 184 6.10 -10.36 -6.13
CA GLN A 184 5.52 -10.97 -4.92
C GLN A 184 6.07 -12.36 -4.59
N TYR A 185 6.32 -13.18 -5.62
CA TYR A 185 6.87 -14.52 -5.45
C TYR A 185 8.27 -14.56 -4.80
N LEU A 186 9.04 -13.48 -4.89
CA LEU A 186 10.41 -13.39 -4.40
C LEU A 186 10.54 -12.75 -3.00
N ARG A 187 9.43 -12.36 -2.35
CA ARG A 187 9.42 -11.58 -1.10
C ARG A 187 9.39 -12.42 0.19
#